data_AF-A0A935XQ63-F1
#
_entry.id   AF-A0A935XQ63-F1
#
_cell.length_a   1.000
_cell.length_b   1.000
_cell.length_c   1.000
_cell.angle_alpha   90.00
_cell.angle_beta   90.00
_cell.angle_gamma   90.00
#
_symmetry.space_group_name_H-M   'P 1'
#
loop_
_entity.id
_entity.type
_entity.pdbx_description
1 polymer ?
#
loop_
_entity_poly.entity_id
_entity_poly.type
_entity_poly.pdbx_seq_one_letter_code
_entity_poly.pdbx_strand_id
1 'polypeptide(L)'
;MKQQQMFCQGCDRHVHVLVTDIVEDDAQANVPDPEVVCLEIGDWCTGSMCPLGAAAPSAMVTRLIHSGLPLENLRTVRGHCDACGLDNDLALYGKDMAACLVCGTSQPRPVGA
;
A
#
# COMPACT_ATOMS: atom_id res chain seq x y z
N MET A 1 16.28 -1.14 5.95
CA MET A 1 15.20 -0.62 5.09
C MET A 1 15.75 0.57 4.35
N LYS A 2 15.66 0.57 3.01
CA LYS A 2 16.15 1.65 2.16
C LYS A 2 15.05 2.13 1.23
N GLN A 3 14.86 3.45 1.17
CA GLN A 3 13.98 4.06 0.17
C GLN A 3 14.73 4.23 -1.15
N GLN A 4 14.10 3.85 -2.27
CA GLN A 4 14.63 4.05 -3.61
C GLN A 4 13.48 4.28 -4.62
N GLN A 5 13.83 4.64 -5.84
CA GLN A 5 12.86 4.76 -6.94
C GLN A 5 12.91 3.49 -7.81
N MET A 6 11.74 3.00 -8.20
CA MET A 6 11.59 1.87 -9.12
C MET A 6 10.54 2.20 -10.18
N PHE A 7 10.72 1.66 -11.39
CA PHE A 7 9.72 1.80 -12.45
C PHE A 7 8.55 0.83 -12.23
N CYS A 8 7.34 1.35 -12.06
CA CYS A 8 6.12 0.56 -11.95
C CYS A 8 5.48 0.37 -13.33
N GLN A 9 5.53 -0.85 -13.86
CA GLN A 9 4.88 -1.22 -15.14
C GLN A 9 3.36 -0.98 -15.13
N GLY A 10 2.71 -1.12 -13.96
CA GLY A 10 1.26 -0.93 -13.84
C GLY A 10 0.81 0.53 -13.87
N CYS A 11 1.66 1.44 -13.38
CA CYS A 11 1.39 2.88 -13.37
C CYS A 11 2.12 3.64 -14.49
N ASP A 12 2.97 2.95 -15.26
CA ASP A 12 3.83 3.51 -16.30
C ASP A 12 4.67 4.72 -15.85
N ARG A 13 5.24 4.64 -14.64
CA ARG A 13 6.05 5.72 -14.05
C ARG A 13 7.02 5.22 -13.00
N HIS A 14 8.03 6.04 -12.67
CA HIS A 14 8.85 5.82 -11.49
C HIS A 14 8.07 6.15 -10.22
N VAL A 15 8.16 5.28 -9.23
CA VAL A 15 7.54 5.43 -7.91
C VAL A 15 8.56 5.19 -6.80
N HIS A 16 8.35 5.82 -5.66
CA HIS A 16 9.12 5.55 -4.46
C HIS A 16 8.68 4.25 -3.81
N VAL A 17 9.67 3.42 -3.49
CA VAL A 17 9.48 2.17 -2.78
C VAL A 17 10.38 2.13 -1.56
N LEU A 18 9.93 1.42 -0.54
CA LEU A 18 10.77 0.96 0.53
C LEU A 18 11.10 -0.51 0.28
N VAL A 19 12.38 -0.84 0.36
CA VAL A 19 12.84 -2.23 0.33
C VAL A 19 13.33 -2.58 1.73
N THR A 20 12.78 -3.65 2.30
CA THR A 20 13.30 -4.22 3.55
C THR A 20 14.54 -5.04 3.22
N ASP A 21 15.63 -4.74 3.92
CA ASP A 21 16.86 -5.54 3.80
C ASP A 21 16.65 -6.82 4.60
N ILE A 22 16.92 -7.96 3.98
CA ILE A 22 16.95 -9.24 4.67
C ILE A 22 18.20 -9.20 5.56
N VAL A 23 18.03 -9.37 6.86
CA VAL A 23 19.18 -9.66 7.73
C VAL A 23 19.59 -11.09 7.41
N GLU A 24 20.74 -11.27 6.75
CA GLU A 24 21.37 -12.57 6.55
C GLU A 24 21.79 -13.13 7.92
N ASP A 25 20.86 -13.76 8.65
CA ASP A 25 21.21 -14.60 9.79
C ASP A 25 21.39 -16.03 9.26
N ASP A 26 22.60 -16.56 9.46
CA ASP A 26 23.19 -17.78 8.88
C ASP A 26 22.54 -19.08 9.45
N ALA A 27 21.22 -19.09 9.65
CA ALA A 27 20.50 -20.20 10.25
C ALA A 27 19.20 -20.50 9.48
N GLN A 28 19.29 -21.53 8.64
CA GLN A 28 18.18 -22.34 8.11
C GLN A 28 17.24 -21.69 7.08
N ALA A 29 17.52 -21.98 5.80
CA ALA A 29 16.59 -22.31 4.70
C ALA A 29 15.15 -21.76 4.69
N ASN A 30 14.94 -20.51 5.08
CA ASN A 30 13.79 -19.68 4.73
C ASN A 30 14.33 -18.29 4.51
N VAL A 31 14.92 -18.04 3.33
CA VAL A 31 15.25 -16.68 2.91
C VAL A 31 13.90 -15.98 2.71
N PRO A 32 13.49 -15.03 3.57
CA PRO A 32 12.31 -14.25 3.27
C PRO A 32 12.62 -13.41 2.04
N ASP A 33 11.78 -13.46 1.00
CA ASP A 33 11.92 -12.59 -0.15
C ASP A 33 11.96 -11.12 0.30
N PRO A 34 12.81 -10.27 -0.31
CA PRO A 34 12.88 -8.87 0.05
C PRO A 34 11.50 -8.23 -0.16
N GLU A 35 10.94 -7.65 0.90
CA GLU A 35 9.60 -7.07 0.83
C GLU A 35 9.69 -5.66 0.26
N VAL A 36 9.09 -5.46 -0.90
CA VAL A 36 8.97 -4.14 -1.55
C VAL A 36 7.61 -3.55 -1.22
N VAL A 37 7.61 -2.37 -0.60
CA VAL A 37 6.41 -1.60 -0.26
C VAL A 37 6.36 -0.34 -1.13
N CYS A 38 5.31 -0.19 -1.94
CA CYS A 38 5.09 1.00 -2.75
C CYS A 38 4.54 2.16 -1.89
N LEU A 39 5.28 3.27 -1.82
CA LEU A 39 4.88 4.46 -1.04
C LEU A 39 3.89 5.36 -1.79
N GLU A 40 3.60 5.05 -3.06
CA GLU A 40 2.73 5.86 -3.94
C GLU A 40 1.53 5.07 -4.47
N ILE A 41 1.11 4.03 -3.75
CA ILE A 41 -0.13 3.32 -4.09
C ILE A 41 -1.30 4.32 -4.10
N GLY A 42 -2.11 4.32 -5.16
CA GLY A 42 -3.08 5.39 -5.38
C GLY A 42 -4.04 5.14 -6.53
N ASP A 43 -4.79 6.18 -6.95
CA ASP A 43 -5.85 6.04 -7.96
C ASP A 43 -5.35 5.49 -9.31
N TRP A 44 -4.06 5.69 -9.60
CA TRP A 44 -3.36 5.21 -10.79
C TRP A 44 -3.22 3.68 -10.83
N CYS A 45 -3.39 2.99 -9.69
CA CYS A 45 -3.25 1.56 -9.57
C CYS A 45 -4.51 0.85 -10.07
N THR A 46 -4.62 0.67 -11.39
CA THR A 46 -5.81 0.11 -12.05
C THR A 46 -5.83 -1.42 -12.11
N GLY A 47 -4.70 -2.07 -11.84
CA GLY A 47 -4.59 -3.53 -11.84
C GLY A 47 -5.13 -4.19 -10.58
N SER A 48 -5.55 -5.46 -10.68
CA SER A 48 -5.90 -6.30 -9.53
C SER A 48 -4.68 -6.69 -8.69
N MET A 49 -3.48 -6.50 -9.22
CA MET A 49 -2.20 -6.82 -8.59
C MET A 49 -1.19 -5.69 -8.83
N CYS A 50 -0.50 -5.29 -7.76
CA CYS A 50 0.66 -4.41 -7.81
C CYS A 50 1.89 -5.23 -8.24
N PRO A 51 2.54 -4.90 -9.37
CA PRO A 51 3.68 -5.68 -9.86
C PRO A 51 4.94 -5.52 -8.99
N LEU A 52 5.04 -4.44 -8.21
CA LEU A 52 6.21 -4.18 -7.35
C LEU A 52 6.19 -5.04 -6.09
N GLY A 53 5.03 -5.13 -5.43
CA GLY A 53 4.89 -5.88 -4.18
C GLY A 53 4.32 -7.30 -4.35
N ALA A 54 4.07 -7.72 -5.59
CA ALA A 54 3.44 -9.00 -5.95
C ALA A 54 2.14 -9.29 -5.16
N ALA A 55 1.35 -8.25 -4.87
CA ALA A 55 0.17 -8.33 -4.03
C ALA A 55 -0.93 -7.38 -4.51
N ALA A 56 -2.16 -7.57 -4.03
CA ALA A 56 -3.26 -6.65 -4.31
C ALA A 56 -2.93 -5.22 -3.80
N PRO A 57 -3.41 -4.15 -4.48
CA PRO A 57 -3.25 -2.77 -4.02
C PRO A 57 -3.70 -2.54 -2.56
N SER A 58 -4.77 -3.21 -2.13
CA SER A 58 -5.24 -3.20 -0.75
C SER A 58 -4.16 -3.68 0.24
N ALA A 59 -3.50 -4.79 -0.07
CA ALA A 59 -2.43 -5.34 0.76
C ALA A 59 -1.21 -4.40 0.84
N MET A 60 -0.93 -3.63 -0.21
CA MET A 60 0.10 -2.58 -0.18
C MET A 60 -0.24 -1.47 0.82
N VAL A 61 -1.48 -1.00 0.82
CA VAL A 61 -1.93 0.00 1.80
C VAL A 61 -1.87 -0.58 3.22
N THR A 62 -2.32 -1.81 3.42
CA THR A 62 -2.22 -2.48 4.73
C THR A 62 -0.77 -2.58 5.21
N ARG A 63 0.18 -2.91 4.33
CA ARG A 63 1.62 -2.93 4.66
C ARG A 63 2.11 -1.56 5.11
N LEU A 64 1.74 -0.48 4.39
CA LEU A 64 2.11 0.88 4.80
C LEU A 64 1.63 1.21 6.23
N ILE A 65 0.36 0.87 6.53
CA ILE A 65 -0.25 1.10 7.85
C ILE A 65 0.47 0.28 8.93
N HIS A 66 0.62 -1.03 8.73
CA HIS A 66 1.22 -1.93 9.72
C HIS A 66 2.71 -1.70 9.94
N SER A 67 3.43 -1.26 8.90
CA SER A 67 4.85 -0.92 9.00
C SER A 67 5.09 0.50 9.53
N GLY A 68 4.05 1.28 9.82
CA GLY A 68 4.17 2.66 10.31
C GLY A 68 4.88 3.58 9.32
N LEU A 69 4.74 3.30 8.02
CA LEU A 69 5.44 4.02 6.97
C LEU A 69 4.72 5.32 6.60
N PRO A 70 5.44 6.29 6.01
CA PRO A 70 4.85 7.56 5.63
C PRO A 70 3.64 7.39 4.70
N LEU A 71 2.52 8.00 5.07
CA LEU A 71 1.26 7.99 4.31
C LEU A 71 1.04 9.29 3.52
N GLU A 72 1.98 10.24 3.61
CA GLU A 72 1.89 11.59 3.03
C GLU A 72 1.69 11.63 1.51
N ASN A 73 2.10 10.58 0.80
CA ASN A 73 1.94 10.48 -0.66
C ASN A 73 0.64 9.78 -1.07
N LEU A 74 -0.15 9.30 -0.11
CA LEU A 74 -1.44 8.69 -0.39
C LEU A 74 -2.50 9.77 -0.57
N ARG A 75 -3.30 9.65 -1.63
CA ARG A 75 -4.53 10.43 -1.72
C ARG A 75 -5.53 9.85 -0.73
N THR A 76 -6.03 10.67 0.19
CA THR A 76 -7.01 10.24 1.18
C THR A 76 -8.32 10.99 1.03
N VAL A 77 -9.38 10.39 1.56
CA VAL A 77 -10.70 11.00 1.73
C VAL A 77 -11.21 10.70 3.13
N ARG A 78 -11.90 11.64 3.78
CA ARG A 78 -12.60 11.34 5.02
C ARG A 78 -13.82 10.49 4.73
N GLY A 79 -14.01 9.43 5.50
CA GLY A 79 -15.19 8.58 5.39
C GLY A 79 -15.34 7.62 6.57
N HIS A 80 -16.49 6.98 6.60
CA HIS A 80 -16.77 5.92 7.55
C HIS A 80 -16.11 4.62 7.11
N CYS A 81 -15.54 3.86 8.04
CA CYS A 81 -15.09 2.50 7.78
C CYS A 81 -16.09 1.48 8.33
N ASP A 82 -16.72 0.71 7.45
CA ASP A 82 -17.74 -0.28 7.83
C ASP A 82 -17.19 -1.43 8.70
N ALA A 83 -15.87 -1.63 8.69
CA ALA A 83 -15.23 -2.72 9.43
C ALA A 83 -14.86 -2.37 10.87
N CYS A 84 -14.30 -1.18 11.11
CA CYS A 84 -13.94 -0.74 12.47
C CYS A 84 -14.93 0.26 13.06
N GLY A 85 -15.89 0.75 12.28
CA GLY A 85 -16.93 1.70 12.71
C GLY A 85 -16.42 3.11 12.99
N LEU A 86 -15.20 3.45 12.57
CA LEU A 86 -14.58 4.75 12.81
C LEU A 86 -14.70 5.66 11.59
N ASP A 87 -14.94 6.94 11.83
CA ASP A 87 -14.76 7.99 10.83
C ASP A 87 -13.29 8.42 10.82
N ASN A 88 -12.60 8.17 9.72
CA ASN A 88 -11.18 8.50 9.56
C ASN A 88 -10.83 8.79 8.10
N ASP A 89 -9.53 8.96 7.85
CA ASP A 89 -9.00 9.05 6.50
C ASP A 89 -8.89 7.64 5.88
N LEU A 90 -9.39 7.54 4.65
CA LEU A 90 -9.34 6.34 3.82
C LEU A 90 -8.40 6.62 2.64
N ALA A 91 -7.37 5.80 2.44
CA ALA A 91 -6.47 5.91 1.29
C ALA A 91 -7.16 5.40 0.03
N LEU A 92 -7.28 6.27 -0.96
CA LEU A 92 -7.82 5.97 -2.28
C LEU A 92 -6.81 5.16 -3.08
N TYR A 93 -7.28 4.08 -3.71
CA TYR A 93 -6.47 3.32 -4.64
C TYR A 93 -7.33 2.74 -5.76
N GLY A 94 -6.74 2.61 -6.94
CA GLY A 94 -7.52 2.32 -8.15
C GLY A 94 -8.65 3.33 -8.35
N LYS A 95 -9.65 2.95 -9.16
CA LYS A 95 -10.68 3.92 -9.56
C LYS A 95 -11.73 4.16 -8.47
N ASP A 96 -12.16 3.10 -7.81
CA ASP A 96 -13.40 3.08 -7.02
C ASP A 96 -13.21 2.43 -5.64
N MET A 97 -11.98 2.29 -5.16
CA MET A 97 -11.67 1.64 -3.89
C MET A 97 -10.96 2.58 -2.93
N ALA A 98 -11.15 2.31 -1.63
CA ALA A 98 -10.42 2.95 -0.56
C ALA A 98 -10.04 1.92 0.52
N ALA A 99 -8.95 2.18 1.24
CA ALA A 99 -8.52 1.37 2.37
C ALA A 99 -8.46 2.23 3.63
N CYS A 100 -9.04 1.72 4.71
CA CYS A 100 -9.05 2.40 6.00
C CYS A 100 -7.64 2.51 6.58
N LEU A 101 -7.21 3.72 6.94
CA LEU A 101 -5.87 3.94 7.49
C LEU A 101 -5.69 3.46 8.94
N VAL A 102 -6.75 2.95 9.58
CA VAL A 102 -6.69 2.40 10.94
C VAL A 102 -6.64 0.88 10.93
N CYS A 103 -7.57 0.22 10.23
CA CYS A 103 -7.65 -1.26 10.23
C CYS A 103 -7.17 -1.91 8.93
N GLY A 104 -6.83 -1.13 7.90
CA GLY A 104 -6.40 -1.65 6.60
C GLY A 104 -7.51 -2.26 5.74
N THR A 105 -8.75 -2.34 6.24
CA THR A 105 -9.87 -2.92 5.49
C THR A 105 -10.17 -2.11 4.24
N SER A 106 -10.36 -2.82 3.14
CA SER A 106 -10.75 -2.24 1.86
C SER A 106 -12.26 -2.17 1.71
N GLN A 107 -12.74 -1.06 1.16
CA GLN A 107 -14.14 -0.79 0.90
C GLN A 107 -14.29 0.03 -0.39
N PRO A 108 -15.49 0.06 -1.00
CA PRO A 108 -15.76 0.98 -2.09
C PRO A 108 -15.47 2.42 -1.68
N ARG A 109 -14.98 3.22 -2.61
CA ARG A 109 -14.72 4.64 -2.41
C ARG A 109 -16.02 5.31 -1.92
N PRO A 110 -15.99 6.06 -0.81
CA PRO A 110 -17.17 6.80 -0.36
C PRO A 110 -17.53 7.84 -1.43
N VAL A 111 -18.78 7.80 -1.87
CA VAL A 111 -19.33 8.74 -2.84
C VAL A 111 -19.90 9.94 -2.05
N GLY A 112 -19.29 11.12 -2.20
CA GLY A 112 -19.85 12.37 -1.66
C GLY A 112 -19.07 13.06 -0.54
N ALA A 113 -17.72 13.10 -0.64
CA ALA A 113 -16.93 14.08 0.11
C ALA A 113 -16.78 15.39 -0.68
#